data_AF-A0A3D8PSP5-F1
#
_entry.id   AF-A0A3D8PSP5-F1
#
_cell.length_a   1.000
_cell.length_b   1.000
_cell.length_c   1.000
_cell.angle_alpha   90.00
_cell.angle_beta   90.00
_cell.angle_gamma   90.00
#
_symmetry.space_group_name_H-M   'P 1'
#
loop_
_entity.id
_entity.type
_entity.pdbx_description
1 polymer ?
#
loop_
_entity_poly.entity_id
_entity_poly.type
_entity_poly.pdbx_seq_one_letter_code
_entity_poly.pdbx_strand_id
1 'polypeptide(L)'
;MIRIIALLLLFIPGIVTVFGIKMMRDSLFADFYPIFINPGIQFVVGLLFTIGGIAFLGGFVIYRDRKKERTSKEVKPDKVKLH
;
A
#
# COMPACT_ATOMS: atom_id res chain seq x y z
N MET A 1 -10.44 -12.87 13.42
CA MET A 1 -11.23 -12.40 12.25
C MET A 1 -10.77 -11.05 11.66
N ILE A 2 -10.34 -10.05 12.45
CA ILE A 2 -9.87 -8.72 11.94
C ILE A 2 -8.69 -8.76 10.95
N ARG A 3 -7.83 -9.79 11.00
CA ARG A 3 -6.61 -9.88 10.18
C ARG A 3 -6.89 -10.05 8.67
N ILE A 4 -7.98 -10.72 8.31
CA ILE A 4 -8.37 -10.97 6.90
C ILE A 4 -8.88 -9.70 6.23
N ILE A 5 -9.66 -8.89 6.95
CA ILE A 5 -10.17 -7.60 6.46
C ILE A 5 -9.02 -6.64 6.16
N ALA A 6 -7.98 -6.64 7.00
CA ALA A 6 -6.78 -5.86 6.74
C ALA A 6 -6.03 -6.30 5.48
N LEU A 7 -6.07 -7.59 5.15
CA LEU A 7 -5.45 -8.15 3.94
C LEU A 7 -6.28 -7.80 2.69
N LEU A 8 -7.61 -7.88 2.79
CA LEU A 8 -8.54 -7.44 1.74
C LEU A 8 -8.44 -5.94 1.47
N LEU A 9 -8.30 -5.11 2.50
CA LEU A 9 -8.06 -3.67 2.37
C LEU A 9 -6.70 -3.37 1.69
N LEU A 10 -5.71 -4.23 1.89
CA LEU A 10 -4.40 -4.12 1.27
C LEU A 10 -4.41 -4.58 -0.20
N PHE A 11 -5.39 -5.39 -0.58
CA PHE A 11 -5.49 -5.99 -1.91
C PHE A 11 -5.78 -4.93 -2.99
N ILE A 12 -6.71 -4.00 -2.72
CA ILE A 12 -7.09 -2.91 -3.63
C ILE A 12 -5.89 -2.03 -4.01
N PRO A 13 -5.15 -1.41 -3.06
CA PRO A 13 -4.00 -0.58 -3.39
C PRO A 13 -2.86 -1.40 -4.03
N GLY A 14 -2.72 -2.68 -3.68
CA GLY A 14 -1.76 -3.58 -4.32
C GLY A 14 -2.02 -3.74 -5.83
N ILE A 15 -3.28 -3.96 -6.23
CA ILE A 15 -3.65 -4.04 -7.66
C ILE A 15 -3.36 -2.71 -8.36
N VAL A 16 -3.72 -1.59 -7.73
CA VAL A 16 -3.48 -0.24 -8.29
C VAL A 16 -1.99 0.00 -8.52
N THR A 17 -1.13 -0.41 -7.59
CA THR A 17 0.33 -0.32 -7.76
C THR A 17 0.83 -1.15 -8.94
N VAL A 18 0.40 -2.42 -9.04
CA VAL A 18 0.80 -3.30 -10.16
C VAL A 18 0.32 -2.74 -11.50
N PHE A 19 -0.89 -2.19 -11.53
CA PHE A 19 -1.45 -1.56 -12.72
C PHE A 19 -0.67 -0.30 -13.14
N GLY A 20 -0.27 0.53 -12.16
CA GLY A 20 0.61 1.67 -12.39
C GLY A 20 1.95 1.28 -13.01
N ILE A 21 2.63 0.27 -12.44
CA ILE A 21 3.91 -0.26 -12.96
C ILE A 21 3.74 -0.78 -14.39
N LYS A 22 2.64 -1.50 -14.66
CA LYS A 22 2.32 -2.00 -16.01
C LYS A 22 2.21 -0.85 -17.00
N MET A 23 1.48 0.22 -16.66
CA MET A 23 1.36 1.41 -17.51
C MET A 23 2.70 2.10 -17.78
N MET A 24 3.58 2.17 -16.78
CA MET A 24 4.92 2.76 -16.94
C MET A 24 5.77 1.93 -17.90
N ARG A 25 5.74 0.61 -17.78
CA ARG A 25 6.41 -0.30 -18.72
C ARG A 25 5.86 -0.11 -20.13
N ASP A 26 4.54 -0.13 -20.28
CA ASP A 26 3.89 -0.03 -21.59
C ASP A 26 4.23 1.31 -22.27
N SER A 27 4.34 2.41 -21.49
CA SER A 27 4.79 3.71 -22.01
C SER A 27 6.25 3.76 -22.49
N LEU A 28 7.13 2.89 -21.98
CA LEU A 28 8.53 2.78 -22.42
C LEU A 28 8.69 2.02 -23.74
N PHE A 29 7.75 1.12 -24.06
CA PHE A 29 7.76 0.33 -25.30
C PHE A 29 6.96 0.96 -26.44
N ALA A 30 6.50 2.19 -26.24
CA ALA A 30 5.57 2.87 -27.14
C ALA A 30 4.24 2.14 -27.38
N ASP A 31 3.89 1.21 -26.49
CA ASP A 31 2.60 0.54 -26.44
C ASP A 31 1.67 1.34 -25.51
N PHE A 32 0.85 2.21 -26.10
CA PHE A 32 -0.07 3.05 -25.34
C PHE A 32 -1.51 2.84 -25.78
N TYR A 33 -2.41 2.96 -24.81
CA TYR A 33 -3.84 2.98 -25.11
C TYR A 33 -4.14 4.22 -25.97
N PRO A 34 -5.06 4.13 -26.95
CA PRO A 34 -5.41 5.25 -27.84
C PRO A 34 -5.98 6.47 -27.09
N ILE A 35 -6.31 6.32 -25.81
CA ILE A 35 -6.77 7.40 -24.92
C ILE A 35 -5.61 8.29 -24.46
N PHE A 36 -4.36 7.80 -24.46
CA PHE A 36 -3.18 8.57 -24.04
C PHE A 36 -2.48 9.15 -25.27
N ILE A 37 -2.58 10.48 -25.41
CA ILE A 37 -2.02 11.25 -26.53
C ILE A 37 -0.47 11.33 -26.47
N ASN A 38 0.12 11.19 -25.28
CA ASN A 38 1.56 11.34 -25.07
C ASN A 38 2.12 10.26 -24.11
N PRO A 39 3.19 9.53 -24.50
CA PRO A 39 3.83 8.53 -23.65
C PRO A 39 4.29 9.08 -22.30
N GLY A 40 4.73 10.34 -22.24
CA GLY A 40 5.12 10.99 -21.00
C GLY A 40 3.94 11.12 -20.02
N ILE A 41 2.73 11.39 -20.53
CA ILE A 41 1.53 11.48 -19.69
C ILE A 41 1.17 10.11 -19.13
N GLN A 42 1.19 9.06 -19.96
CA GLN A 42 0.95 7.69 -19.49
C GLN A 42 1.97 7.26 -18.43
N PHE A 43 3.24 7.62 -18.60
CA PHE A 43 4.28 7.36 -17.62
C PHE A 43 4.02 8.07 -16.29
N VAL A 44 3.69 9.37 -16.33
CA VAL A 44 3.40 10.17 -15.11
C VAL A 44 2.16 9.65 -14.39
N VAL A 45 1.10 9.29 -15.12
CA VAL A 45 -0.10 8.69 -14.53
C VAL A 45 0.21 7.34 -13.89
N GLY A 46 0.99 6.49 -14.56
CA GLY A 46 1.48 5.23 -14.00
C GLY A 46 2.35 5.44 -12.76
N LEU A 47 3.22 6.46 -12.76
CA LEU A 47 4.04 6.85 -11.62
C LEU A 47 3.19 7.26 -10.42
N LEU A 48 2.16 8.09 -10.65
CA LEU A 48 1.24 8.54 -9.60
C LEU A 48 0.45 7.37 -9.00
N PHE A 49 -0.03 6.42 -9.81
CA PHE A 49 -0.68 5.21 -9.31
C PHE A 49 0.27 4.32 -8.52
N THR A 50 1.52 4.20 -8.96
CA THR A 50 2.53 3.40 -8.26
C THR A 50 2.89 4.01 -6.91
N ILE A 51 3.26 5.31 -6.90
CA ILE A 51 3.61 6.04 -5.67
C ILE A 51 2.40 6.12 -4.74
N GLY A 52 1.22 6.45 -5.26
CA GLY A 52 -0.01 6.52 -4.49
C GLY A 52 -0.35 5.17 -3.85
N GLY A 53 -0.27 4.07 -4.61
CA GLY A 53 -0.52 2.73 -4.08
C GLY A 53 0.52 2.31 -3.03
N ILE A 54 1.81 2.58 -3.24
CA ILE A 54 2.87 2.29 -2.26
C ILE A 54 2.70 3.15 -1.00
N ALA A 55 2.40 4.44 -1.15
CA ALA A 55 2.14 5.34 -0.03
C ALA A 55 0.93 4.89 0.79
N PHE A 56 -0.13 4.43 0.12
CA PHE A 56 -1.31 3.88 0.78
C PHE A 56 -1.00 2.57 1.52
N LEU A 57 -0.23 1.67 0.89
CA LEU A 57 0.27 0.44 1.53
C LEU A 57 1.09 0.75 2.77
N GLY A 58 2.09 1.63 2.66
CA GLY A 58 2.95 2.04 3.77
C GLY A 58 2.20 2.74 4.90
N GLY A 59 1.30 3.67 4.56
CA GLY A 59 0.44 4.36 5.51
C GLY A 59 -0.48 3.41 6.28
N PHE A 60 -1.05 2.42 5.59
CA PHE A 60 -1.88 1.38 6.21
C PHE A 60 -1.07 0.48 7.16
N VAL A 61 0.15 0.10 6.78
CA VAL A 61 1.06 -0.68 7.65
C VAL A 61 1.37 0.08 8.94
N ILE A 62 1.72 1.37 8.85
CA ILE A 62 2.00 2.21 10.03
C ILE A 62 0.77 2.38 10.91
N TYR A 63 -0.40 2.65 10.32
CA TYR A 63 -1.67 2.76 11.06
C TYR A 63 -2.00 1.46 11.81
N ARG A 64 -1.82 0.32 11.15
CA ARG A 64 -2.02 -1.01 11.75
C ARG A 64 -1.05 -1.28 12.88
N ASP A 65 0.22 -0.91 12.71
CA ASP A 65 1.27 -1.23 13.68
C ASP A 65 1.09 -0.42 14.98
N ARG A 66 0.74 0.87 14.87
CA ARG A 66 0.39 1.71 16.02
C ARG A 66 -0.75 1.14 16.88
N LYS A 67 -1.69 0.42 16.27
CA LYS A 67 -2.81 -0.21 16.99
C LYS A 67 -2.37 -1.46 17.76
N LYS A 68 -1.31 -2.14 17.31
CA LYS A 68 -0.75 -3.34 17.96
C LYS A 68 0.07 -3.00 19.21
N GLU A 69 0.81 -1.89 19.19
CA GLU A 69 1.61 -1.46 20.35
C GLU A 69 0.76 -1.12 21.59
N ARG A 70 -0.47 -0.61 21.40
CA ARG A 70 -1.37 -0.27 22.51
C ARG A 70 -1.85 -1.51 23.28
N THR A 71 -2.19 -2.60 22.57
CA THR A 71 -2.57 -3.87 23.20
C THR A 71 -1.41 -4.56 23.93
N SER A 72 -0.16 -4.37 23.47
CA SER A 72 0.98 -5.00 24.14
C SER A 72 1.39 -4.30 25.45
N LYS A 73 0.96 -3.05 25.68
CA LYS A 73 1.24 -2.31 26.91
C LYS A 73 0.25 -2.61 28.03
N GLU A 74 -0.99 -3.00 27.71
CA GLU A 74 -1.98 -3.45 28.70
C GLU A 74 -1.77 -4.90 29.15
N VAL A 75 -1.08 -5.74 28.37
CA VAL A 75 -0.67 -7.10 28.75
C VAL A 75 0.76 -7.13 29.32
N LYS A 76 1.13 -6.11 30.10
CA LYS A 76 2.08 -6.32 31.20
C LYS A 76 1.26 -6.36 32.48
N PRO A 77 0.68 -7.52 32.86
CA PRO A 77 0.25 -7.66 34.23
C PRO A 77 1.49 -7.55 35.10
N ASP A 78 1.39 -6.70 36.12
CA ASP A 78 2.23 -6.68 37.30
C ASP A 78 2.58 -8.10 37.76
N LYS A 79 3.71 -8.61 37.26
CA LYS A 79 4.35 -9.78 37.83
C LYS A 79 5.78 -9.42 38.18
N VAL A 80 6.01 -9.55 39.49
CA VAL A 80 7.29 -9.70 40.18
C VAL A 80 7.97 -8.39 40.55
N LYS A 81 7.56 -7.81 41.70
CA LYS A 81 8.43 -7.70 42.89
C LYS A 81 7.59 -7.69 44.17
N LEU A 82 7.07 -8.86 44.54
CA LEU A 82 6.91 -9.21 45.95
C LEU A 82 7.92 -10.33 46.19
N HIS A 83 9.01 -10.00 46.86
CA HIS A 83 9.91 -10.85 47.66
C HIS A 83 11.10 -9.97 48.06
#